data_AF-A0A2E0L4J4-F1
#
_entry.id   AF-A0A2E0L4J4-F1
#
_cell.length_a   1.000
_cell.length_b   1.000
_cell.length_c   1.000
_cell.angle_alpha   90.00
_cell.angle_beta   90.00
_cell.angle_gamma   90.00
#
_symmetry.space_group_name_H-M   'P 1'
#
loop_
_entity.id
_entity.type
_entity.pdbx_description
1 polymer ?
#
loop_
_entity_poly.entity_id
_entity_poly.type
_entity_poly.pdbx_seq_one_letter_code
_entity_poly.pdbx_strand_id
1 'polypeptide(L)'
;DLNTLTFDDPAIYAMISGGDTVGVFQVESRAQAQMLPRFRPRCFADLIIAISLIRPGPIQGDMVHPYLRRRLGQEPVTYFHERLQPALEETLGVILFQEQVLKVARDLAGFTPGQGELLRRALGSKRAEADIQRFHDQFIQGAVQRGVDRDTAALVFDKLRAFGGYSFPKSHAAAFAVLVYWSAWLKCYHPLPFYAALLNNQPMGFWSPAVLLNDLKRHDLPVLPLDVNASAARCTVVGDGLRIGLNYVKGFGEAVTERVIQARADRPFADLTDVCQRTQLPRRLVENLILAGGMDMWAADRRKLLWQLGEVRYAVDELPLAFAESEVDLAPLSPLEQEGLAYGLTGLSAGIHPLAAYRAWMAERRILDSAGVNAAPVDARVRAAGLLVMHQAPPTAKGFHFLTLEDADGFVNVIVRPAVYAEYRAVIRSAAVLLVAGIIQREGVVTNLLAEHLHKLT
;
A
#
# COMPACT_ATOMS: atom_id res chain seq x y z
N ASP A 1 14.00 -9.31 19.37
CA ASP A 1 13.08 -10.44 19.09
C ASP A 1 11.67 -9.86 18.99
N LEU A 2 10.92 -10.15 17.93
CA LEU A 2 9.55 -9.62 17.76
C LEU A 2 8.55 -10.31 18.69
N ASN A 3 8.86 -11.53 19.15
CA ASN A 3 7.97 -12.31 20.01
C ASN A 3 7.88 -11.78 21.45
N THR A 4 8.76 -10.85 21.83
CA THR A 4 8.79 -10.25 23.17
C THR A 4 8.02 -8.92 23.26
N LEU A 5 7.39 -8.48 22.16
CA LEU A 5 6.63 -7.23 22.13
C LEU A 5 5.30 -7.38 22.89
N THR A 6 4.91 -6.35 23.63
CA THR A 6 3.75 -6.32 24.53
C THR A 6 2.44 -5.84 23.88
N PHE A 7 2.50 -5.37 22.63
CA PHE A 7 1.36 -4.88 21.84
C PHE A 7 0.63 -3.64 22.41
N ASP A 8 1.28 -2.83 23.24
CA ASP A 8 0.70 -1.67 23.94
C ASP A 8 1.38 -0.34 23.60
N ASP A 9 2.28 -0.32 22.62
CA ASP A 9 3.03 0.89 22.25
C ASP A 9 2.13 1.94 21.56
N PRO A 10 1.91 3.12 22.17
CA PRO A 10 1.04 4.15 21.63
C PRO A 10 1.56 4.76 20.32
N ALA A 11 2.87 4.75 20.07
CA ALA A 11 3.45 5.31 18.83
C ALA A 11 2.99 4.51 17.60
N ILE A 12 2.91 3.18 17.74
CA ILE A 12 2.45 2.28 16.67
C ILE A 12 0.99 2.56 16.33
N TYR A 13 0.15 2.70 17.36
CA TYR A 13 -1.26 3.03 17.18
C TYR A 13 -1.47 4.44 16.60
N ALA A 14 -0.63 5.40 16.97
CA ALA A 14 -0.65 6.74 16.40
C ALA A 14 -0.30 6.73 14.90
N MET A 15 0.75 6.01 14.50
CA MET A 15 1.15 5.85 13.09
C MET A 15 0.03 5.21 12.26
N ILE A 16 -0.54 4.09 12.74
CA ILE A 16 -1.66 3.40 12.06
C ILE A 16 -2.90 4.31 11.99
N SER A 17 -3.21 5.04 13.07
CA SER A 17 -4.30 6.02 13.10
C SER A 17 -4.04 7.22 12.20
N GLY A 18 -2.79 7.55 11.90
CA GLY A 18 -2.42 8.57 10.92
C GLY A 18 -2.66 8.13 9.47
N GLY A 19 -2.92 6.85 9.23
CA GLY A 19 -3.00 6.28 7.88
C GLY A 19 -1.64 6.04 7.23
N ASP A 20 -0.56 6.13 8.01
CA ASP A 20 0.80 5.86 7.57
C ASP A 20 1.08 4.35 7.57
N THR A 21 0.47 3.65 6.61
CA THR A 21 0.45 2.19 6.56
C THR A 21 1.02 1.61 5.26
N VAL A 22 1.68 2.42 4.42
CA VAL A 22 2.38 1.92 3.23
C VAL A 22 3.40 0.85 3.63
N GLY A 23 3.29 -0.35 3.06
CA GLY A 23 4.13 -1.51 3.36
C GLY A 23 3.72 -2.29 4.62
N VAL A 24 2.76 -1.80 5.41
CA VAL A 24 2.29 -2.46 6.63
C VAL A 24 1.30 -3.55 6.25
N PHE A 25 1.57 -4.77 6.71
CA PHE A 25 0.80 -5.96 6.33
C PHE A 25 -0.71 -5.77 6.57
N GLN A 26 -1.55 -6.25 5.65
CA GLN A 26 -3.04 -6.21 5.69
C GLN A 26 -3.70 -4.82 5.70
N VAL A 27 -3.06 -3.79 6.23
CA VAL A 27 -3.67 -2.46 6.45
C VAL A 27 -3.16 -1.36 5.51
N GLU A 28 -2.42 -1.74 4.46
CA GLU A 28 -1.87 -0.81 3.46
C GLU A 28 -2.81 -0.46 2.30
N SER A 29 -3.91 -1.21 2.11
CA SER A 29 -4.82 -0.94 1.00
C SER A 29 -5.51 0.41 1.16
N ARG A 30 -5.89 1.05 0.04
CA ARG A 30 -6.61 2.34 0.06
C ARG A 30 -7.81 2.34 1.02
N ALA A 31 -8.65 1.31 0.98
CA ALA A 31 -9.82 1.24 1.85
C ALA A 31 -9.42 1.21 3.34
N GLN A 32 -8.35 0.48 3.68
CA GLN A 32 -7.81 0.42 5.04
C GLN A 32 -7.20 1.76 5.45
N ALA A 33 -6.30 2.33 4.62
CA ALA A 33 -5.65 3.61 4.89
C ALA A 33 -6.64 4.78 5.04
N GLN A 34 -7.81 4.71 4.40
CA GLN A 34 -8.89 5.69 4.58
C GLN A 34 -9.74 5.43 5.83
N MET A 35 -9.94 4.16 6.20
CA MET A 35 -10.81 3.80 7.32
C MET A 35 -10.09 3.87 8.67
N LEU A 36 -8.79 3.57 8.72
CA LEU A 36 -8.01 3.59 9.95
C LEU A 36 -7.97 4.96 10.65
N PRO A 37 -7.83 6.10 9.94
CA PRO A 37 -7.88 7.42 10.59
C PRO A 37 -9.24 7.78 11.21
N ARG A 38 -10.31 7.16 10.73
CA ARG A 38 -11.66 7.27 11.31
C ARG A 38 -11.83 6.30 12.47
N PHE A 39 -11.29 5.10 12.33
CA PHE A 39 -11.35 4.03 13.32
C PHE A 39 -10.50 4.35 14.56
N ARG A 40 -9.33 4.97 14.38
CA ARG A 40 -8.37 5.34 15.44
C ARG A 40 -8.09 4.17 16.39
N PRO A 41 -7.40 3.10 15.92
CA PRO A 41 -7.03 2.00 16.81
C PRO A 41 -6.12 2.50 17.93
N ARG A 42 -6.35 2.03 19.16
CA ARG A 42 -5.61 2.43 20.37
C ARG A 42 -5.03 1.25 21.15
N CYS A 43 -5.41 0.03 20.81
CA CYS A 43 -4.95 -1.19 21.47
C CYS A 43 -4.98 -2.39 20.52
N PHE A 44 -4.47 -3.54 20.96
CA PHE A 44 -4.36 -4.71 20.10
C PHE A 44 -5.74 -5.23 19.63
N ALA A 45 -6.72 -5.22 20.52
CA ALA A 45 -8.10 -5.63 20.20
C ALA A 45 -8.71 -4.79 19.07
N ASP A 46 -8.33 -3.51 18.97
CA ASP A 46 -8.78 -2.62 17.91
C ASP A 46 -8.26 -3.05 16.53
N LEU A 47 -7.03 -3.58 16.45
CA LEU A 47 -6.48 -4.10 15.19
C LEU A 47 -7.26 -5.32 14.72
N ILE A 48 -7.59 -6.23 15.64
CA ILE A 48 -8.42 -7.42 15.35
C ILE A 48 -9.76 -7.00 14.75
N ILE A 49 -10.40 -6.00 15.35
CA ILE A 49 -11.69 -5.48 14.87
C ILE A 49 -11.52 -4.77 13.53
N ALA A 50 -10.54 -3.88 13.36
CA ALA A 50 -10.31 -3.13 12.13
C ALA A 50 -10.12 -4.05 10.91
N ILE A 51 -9.26 -5.07 11.05
CA ILE A 51 -8.98 -6.07 9.99
C ILE A 51 -10.25 -6.82 9.61
N SER A 52 -11.08 -7.13 10.61
CA SER A 52 -12.31 -7.90 10.41
C SER A 52 -13.42 -7.06 9.78
N LEU A 53 -13.51 -5.78 10.16
CA LEU A 53 -14.58 -4.86 9.80
C LEU A 53 -14.39 -4.22 8.42
N ILE A 54 -13.15 -3.86 8.05
CA ILE A 54 -12.86 -3.13 6.81
C ILE A 54 -12.68 -4.14 5.65
N ARG A 55 -13.78 -4.82 5.30
CA ARG A 55 -13.82 -5.86 4.25
C ARG A 55 -15.12 -5.74 3.44
N PRO A 56 -15.16 -6.24 2.18
CA PRO A 56 -16.33 -6.07 1.33
C PRO A 56 -17.65 -6.56 1.95
N GLY A 57 -17.61 -7.65 2.72
CA GLY A 57 -18.79 -8.24 3.37
C GLY A 57 -19.43 -7.33 4.43
N PRO A 58 -18.73 -7.02 5.53
CA PRO A 58 -19.25 -6.11 6.55
C PRO A 58 -19.61 -4.71 6.06
N ILE A 59 -18.94 -4.21 5.02
CA ILE A 59 -19.31 -2.94 4.34
C ILE A 59 -20.69 -3.06 3.69
N GLN A 60 -20.99 -4.18 3.04
CA GLN A 60 -22.32 -4.44 2.45
C GLN A 60 -23.40 -4.71 3.50
N GLY A 61 -23.03 -5.29 4.64
CA GLY A 61 -23.93 -5.57 5.76
C GLY A 61 -24.29 -4.36 6.63
N ASP A 62 -23.86 -3.15 6.25
CA ASP A 62 -24.02 -1.89 7.01
C ASP A 62 -23.55 -1.99 8.47
N MET A 63 -22.48 -2.76 8.71
CA MET A 63 -21.94 -2.99 10.06
C MET A 63 -20.88 -1.97 10.45
N VAL A 64 -20.19 -1.42 9.46
CA VAL A 64 -19.05 -0.52 9.63
C VAL A 64 -19.49 0.82 10.21
N HIS A 65 -20.55 1.42 9.66
CA HIS A 65 -21.01 2.74 10.08
C HIS A 65 -21.58 2.75 11.51
N PRO A 66 -22.46 1.81 11.93
CA PRO A 66 -22.90 1.73 13.33
C PRO A 66 -21.75 1.56 14.31
N TYR A 67 -20.80 0.66 14.01
CA TYR A 67 -19.63 0.47 14.87
C TYR A 67 -18.84 1.76 15.04
N LEU A 68 -18.54 2.45 13.92
CA LEU A 68 -17.80 3.73 13.96
C LEU A 68 -18.55 4.83 14.71
N ARG A 69 -19.86 5.00 14.49
CA ARG A 69 -20.65 6.03 15.20
C ARG A 69 -20.63 5.79 16.71
N ARG A 70 -20.80 4.54 17.13
CA ARG A 70 -20.74 4.16 18.55
C ARG A 70 -19.36 4.39 19.14
N ARG A 71 -18.33 3.99 18.40
CA ARG A 71 -16.93 4.21 18.80
C ARG A 71 -16.56 5.68 18.94
N LEU A 72 -17.15 6.54 18.10
CA LEU A 72 -16.96 8.00 18.13
C LEU A 72 -17.92 8.69 19.12
N GLY A 73 -18.76 7.96 19.84
CA GLY A 73 -19.74 8.52 20.79
C GLY A 73 -20.90 9.27 20.13
N GLN A 74 -21.10 9.10 18.82
CA GLN A 74 -22.19 9.71 18.05
C GLN A 74 -23.51 8.95 18.20
N GLU A 75 -23.44 7.69 18.65
CA GLU A 75 -24.58 6.80 18.88
C GLU A 75 -24.33 6.02 20.19
N PRO A 76 -25.30 5.89 21.10
CA PRO A 76 -25.13 5.08 22.31
C PRO A 76 -24.97 3.59 21.94
N VAL A 77 -24.17 2.86 22.72
CA VAL A 77 -24.09 1.40 22.58
C VAL A 77 -25.37 0.78 23.13
N THR A 78 -26.12 0.12 22.26
CA THR A 78 -27.35 -0.59 22.61
C THR A 78 -27.23 -2.08 22.29
N TYR A 79 -27.93 -2.88 23.07
CA TYR A 79 -28.05 -4.33 22.90
C TYR A 79 -29.52 -4.68 22.76
N PHE A 80 -29.86 -5.67 21.94
CA PHE A 80 -31.24 -6.15 21.83
C PHE A 80 -31.75 -6.78 23.13
N HIS A 81 -30.85 -7.28 23.96
CA HIS A 81 -31.15 -7.87 25.26
C HIS A 81 -29.92 -7.82 26.16
N GLU A 82 -30.08 -7.66 27.48
CA GLU A 82 -28.98 -7.54 28.47
C GLU A 82 -28.03 -8.75 28.42
N ARG A 83 -28.59 -9.96 28.25
CA ARG A 83 -27.83 -11.21 28.07
C ARG A 83 -26.85 -11.20 26.89
N LEU A 84 -26.98 -10.29 25.93
CA LEU A 84 -26.07 -10.19 24.78
C LEU A 84 -24.84 -9.33 25.06
N GLN A 85 -24.87 -8.51 26.11
CA GLN A 85 -23.77 -7.61 26.45
C GLN A 85 -22.43 -8.35 26.59
N PRO A 86 -22.30 -9.47 27.33
CA PRO A 86 -21.03 -10.18 27.47
C PRO A 86 -20.46 -10.71 26.13
N ALA A 87 -21.32 -10.96 25.14
CA ALA A 87 -20.90 -11.44 23.83
C ALA A 87 -20.47 -10.30 22.90
N LEU A 88 -21.09 -9.12 23.03
CA LEU A 88 -21.01 -8.04 22.04
C LEU A 88 -20.37 -6.75 22.56
N GLU A 89 -20.04 -6.65 23.84
CA GLU A 89 -19.42 -5.46 24.43
C GLU A 89 -18.12 -5.08 23.72
N GLU A 90 -17.30 -6.08 23.39
CA GLU A 90 -16.01 -5.87 22.72
C GLU A 90 -16.16 -5.27 21.30
N THR A 91 -17.31 -5.48 20.67
CA THR A 91 -17.64 -4.98 19.34
C THR A 91 -18.76 -3.93 19.38
N LEU A 92 -19.00 -3.30 20.53
CA LEU A 92 -19.97 -2.20 20.68
C LEU A 92 -21.38 -2.57 20.18
N GLY A 93 -21.82 -3.80 20.47
CA GLY A 93 -23.15 -4.29 20.11
C GLY A 93 -23.28 -4.79 18.67
N VAL A 94 -22.18 -4.92 17.91
CA VAL A 94 -22.18 -5.40 16.52
C VAL A 94 -21.69 -6.85 16.45
N ILE A 95 -22.43 -7.75 15.81
CA ILE A 95 -22.02 -9.15 15.65
C ILE A 95 -20.99 -9.22 14.52
N LEU A 96 -19.70 -9.39 14.83
CA LEU A 96 -18.59 -9.35 13.87
C LEU A 96 -17.84 -10.68 13.73
N PHE A 97 -17.76 -11.47 14.81
CA PHE A 97 -16.98 -12.70 14.86
C PHE A 97 -17.83 -13.96 14.85
N GLN A 98 -17.27 -15.03 14.30
CA GLN A 98 -17.85 -16.37 14.38
C GLN A 98 -18.05 -16.83 15.83
N GLU A 99 -17.10 -16.52 16.70
CA GLU A 99 -17.14 -16.83 18.12
C GLU A 99 -18.27 -16.09 18.85
N GLN A 100 -18.71 -14.94 18.33
CA GLN A 100 -19.86 -14.23 18.89
C GLN A 100 -21.17 -14.95 18.58
N VAL A 101 -21.31 -15.63 17.44
CA VAL A 101 -22.49 -16.47 17.15
C VAL A 101 -22.63 -17.56 18.22
N LEU A 102 -21.52 -18.20 18.59
CA LEU A 102 -21.49 -19.23 19.62
C LEU A 102 -21.90 -18.66 20.98
N LYS A 103 -21.34 -17.51 21.37
CA LYS A 103 -21.67 -16.83 22.63
C LYS A 103 -23.14 -16.40 22.67
N VAL A 104 -23.65 -15.78 21.61
CA VAL A 104 -25.06 -15.34 21.51
C VAL A 104 -26.02 -16.53 21.62
N ALA A 105 -25.76 -17.63 20.92
CA ALA A 105 -26.58 -18.83 20.98
C ALA A 105 -26.61 -19.45 22.39
N ARG A 106 -25.46 -19.46 23.07
CA ARG A 106 -25.36 -19.93 24.47
C ARG A 106 -26.09 -18.99 25.43
N ASP A 107 -25.82 -17.69 25.35
CA ASP A 107 -26.24 -16.72 26.35
C ASP A 107 -27.73 -16.40 26.26
N LEU A 108 -28.25 -16.28 25.03
CA LEU A 108 -29.66 -16.00 24.78
C LEU A 108 -30.52 -17.27 24.78
N ALA A 109 -30.12 -18.32 24.05
CA ALA A 109 -30.94 -19.51 23.83
C ALA A 109 -30.51 -20.77 24.62
N GLY A 110 -29.41 -20.71 25.37
CA GLY A 110 -28.95 -21.85 26.17
C GLY A 110 -28.34 -22.99 25.35
N PHE A 111 -27.89 -22.74 24.12
CA PHE A 111 -27.29 -23.78 23.29
C PHE A 111 -26.01 -24.34 23.92
N THR A 112 -25.81 -25.65 23.76
CA THR A 112 -24.53 -26.30 24.04
C THR A 112 -23.46 -25.86 23.01
N PRO A 113 -22.16 -25.99 23.33
CA PRO A 113 -21.08 -25.67 22.38
C PRO A 113 -21.24 -26.40 21.03
N GLY A 114 -21.67 -27.68 21.06
CA GLY A 114 -21.90 -28.47 19.86
C GLY A 114 -23.06 -27.93 19.00
N GLN A 115 -24.19 -27.57 19.63
CA GLN A 115 -25.33 -26.95 18.92
C GLN A 115 -24.96 -25.58 18.34
N GLY A 116 -24.21 -24.77 19.09
CA GLY A 116 -23.70 -23.48 18.61
C GLY A 116 -22.84 -23.63 17.36
N GLU A 117 -21.93 -24.62 17.34
CA GLU A 117 -21.07 -24.88 16.18
C GLU A 117 -21.88 -25.37 14.96
N LEU A 118 -22.88 -26.22 15.18
CA LEU A 118 -23.76 -26.66 14.09
C LEU A 118 -24.58 -25.49 13.53
N LEU A 119 -25.10 -24.60 14.40
CA LEU A 119 -25.76 -23.36 13.97
C LEU A 119 -24.80 -22.49 13.14
N ARG A 120 -23.58 -22.24 13.63
CA ARG A 120 -22.58 -21.44 12.90
C ARG A 120 -22.29 -22.02 11.50
N ARG A 121 -22.15 -23.34 11.38
CA ARG A 121 -21.96 -24.03 10.10
C ARG A 121 -23.18 -23.89 9.18
N ALA A 122 -24.38 -24.03 9.72
CA ALA A 122 -25.62 -23.86 8.97
C ALA A 122 -25.75 -22.43 8.41
N LEU A 123 -25.46 -21.42 9.22
CA LEU A 123 -25.50 -20.00 8.82
C LEU A 123 -24.48 -19.66 7.72
N GLY A 124 -23.34 -20.35 7.66
CA GLY A 124 -22.34 -20.17 6.61
C GLY A 124 -22.64 -20.92 5.31
N SER A 125 -23.64 -21.82 5.29
CA SER A 125 -23.94 -22.67 4.13
C SER A 125 -25.10 -22.12 3.30
N LYS A 126 -24.90 -22.02 1.98
CA LYS A 126 -25.93 -21.58 1.03
C LYS A 126 -27.05 -22.61 0.79
N ARG A 127 -26.94 -23.82 1.35
CA ARG A 127 -27.85 -24.96 1.07
C ARG A 127 -28.47 -25.58 2.33
N ALA A 128 -28.53 -24.82 3.43
CA ALA A 128 -28.93 -25.35 4.74
C ALA A 128 -30.25 -24.73 5.26
N GLU A 129 -31.19 -24.38 4.39
CA GLU A 129 -32.41 -23.66 4.80
C GLU A 129 -33.27 -24.45 5.81
N ALA A 130 -33.39 -25.77 5.62
CA ALA A 130 -34.11 -26.65 6.55
C ALA A 130 -33.42 -26.74 7.92
N ASP A 131 -32.09 -26.80 7.95
CA ASP A 131 -31.32 -26.81 9.20
C ASP A 131 -31.40 -25.46 9.91
N ILE A 132 -31.34 -24.35 9.17
CA ILE A 132 -31.50 -22.99 9.71
C ILE A 132 -32.88 -22.85 10.36
N GLN A 133 -33.95 -23.33 9.72
CA GLN A 133 -35.29 -23.29 10.31
C GLN A 133 -35.38 -24.13 11.59
N ARG A 134 -34.77 -25.33 11.60
CA ARG A 134 -34.69 -26.16 12.81
C ARG A 134 -33.96 -25.45 13.95
N PHE A 135 -32.83 -24.80 13.66
CA PHE A 135 -32.10 -24.05 14.68
C PHE A 135 -32.81 -22.77 15.09
N HIS A 136 -33.55 -22.12 14.19
CA HIS A 136 -34.43 -21.00 14.51
C HIS A 136 -35.42 -21.40 15.60
N ASP A 137 -36.18 -22.47 15.38
CA ASP A 137 -37.22 -22.89 16.32
C ASP A 137 -36.63 -23.27 17.69
N GLN A 138 -35.49 -23.97 17.69
CA GLN A 138 -34.75 -24.29 18.92
C GLN A 138 -34.23 -23.04 19.63
N PHE A 139 -33.72 -22.05 18.88
CA PHE A 139 -33.20 -20.81 19.42
C PHE A 139 -34.29 -19.99 20.10
N ILE A 140 -35.44 -19.83 19.43
CA ILE A 140 -36.58 -19.11 19.97
C ILE A 140 -37.13 -19.81 21.22
N GLN A 141 -37.32 -21.12 21.18
CA GLN A 141 -37.79 -21.89 22.33
C GLN A 141 -36.84 -21.76 23.53
N GLY A 142 -35.54 -21.89 23.29
CA GLY A 142 -34.52 -21.75 24.34
C GLY A 142 -34.46 -20.33 24.93
N ALA A 143 -34.65 -19.31 24.09
CA ALA A 143 -34.67 -17.91 24.54
C ALA A 143 -35.89 -17.59 25.40
N VAL A 144 -37.08 -18.05 24.99
CA VAL A 144 -38.33 -17.86 25.75
C VAL A 144 -38.26 -18.58 27.11
N GLN A 145 -37.72 -19.80 27.16
CA GLN A 145 -37.51 -20.53 28.42
C GLN A 145 -36.57 -19.79 29.39
N ARG A 146 -35.74 -18.88 28.89
CA ARG A 146 -34.77 -18.08 29.66
C ARG A 146 -35.25 -16.66 29.95
N GLY A 147 -36.52 -16.37 29.67
CA GLY A 147 -37.19 -15.10 29.97
C GLY A 147 -36.99 -14.02 28.91
N VAL A 148 -36.56 -14.37 27.69
CA VAL A 148 -36.44 -13.42 26.57
C VAL A 148 -37.76 -13.38 25.81
N ASP A 149 -38.22 -12.18 25.48
CA ASP A 149 -39.37 -11.97 24.62
C ASP A 149 -39.17 -12.64 23.24
N ARG A 150 -40.26 -13.17 22.66
CA ARG A 150 -40.22 -13.93 21.41
C ARG A 150 -39.81 -13.05 20.23
N ASP A 151 -40.28 -11.80 20.19
CA ASP A 151 -39.98 -10.88 19.09
C ASP A 151 -38.51 -10.46 19.12
N THR A 152 -37.97 -10.25 20.32
CA THR A 152 -36.56 -9.98 20.57
C THR A 152 -35.68 -11.16 20.15
N ALA A 153 -36.07 -12.38 20.51
CA ALA A 153 -35.35 -13.59 20.11
C ALA A 153 -35.35 -13.77 18.57
N ALA A 154 -36.49 -13.52 17.91
CA ALA A 154 -36.60 -13.57 16.46
C ALA A 154 -35.70 -12.53 15.79
N LEU A 155 -35.73 -11.29 16.27
CA LEU A 155 -34.89 -10.21 15.78
C LEU A 155 -33.40 -10.55 15.89
N VAL A 156 -32.96 -11.11 17.01
CA VAL A 156 -31.55 -11.51 17.20
C VAL A 156 -31.17 -12.64 16.25
N PHE A 157 -32.04 -13.64 16.07
CA PHE A 157 -31.78 -14.74 15.14
C PHE A 157 -31.66 -14.23 13.69
N ASP A 158 -32.53 -13.30 13.27
CA ASP A 158 -32.45 -12.68 11.95
C ASP A 158 -31.11 -11.94 11.74
N LYS A 159 -30.60 -11.27 12.78
CA LYS A 159 -29.26 -10.66 12.73
C LYS A 159 -28.15 -11.71 12.61
N LEU A 160 -28.23 -12.82 13.32
CA LEU A 160 -27.29 -13.94 13.16
C LEU A 160 -27.35 -14.52 11.73
N ARG A 161 -28.55 -14.67 11.18
CA ARG A 161 -28.77 -15.17 9.81
C ARG A 161 -28.16 -14.25 8.76
N ALA A 162 -28.43 -12.94 8.86
CA ALA A 162 -27.84 -11.94 7.96
C ALA A 162 -26.30 -11.91 8.05
N PHE A 163 -25.75 -12.17 9.24
CA PHE A 163 -24.31 -12.20 9.48
C PHE A 163 -23.60 -13.45 8.92
N GLY A 164 -24.27 -14.59 8.79
CA GLY A 164 -23.66 -15.86 8.37
C GLY A 164 -22.80 -15.78 7.11
N GLY A 165 -23.19 -14.95 6.13
CA GLY A 165 -22.48 -14.75 4.86
C GLY A 165 -21.17 -13.94 4.95
N TYR A 166 -20.93 -13.25 6.07
CA TYR A 166 -19.81 -12.31 6.23
C TYR A 166 -18.98 -12.54 7.50
N SER A 167 -19.22 -13.65 8.19
CA SER A 167 -18.57 -13.97 9.45
C SER A 167 -17.06 -14.17 9.33
N PHE A 168 -16.30 -13.71 10.33
CA PHE A 168 -14.85 -13.88 10.37
C PHE A 168 -14.38 -14.59 11.64
N PRO A 169 -13.44 -15.55 11.56
CA PRO A 169 -12.86 -16.18 12.75
C PRO A 169 -11.97 -15.18 13.50
N LYS A 170 -12.27 -14.93 14.78
CA LYS A 170 -11.50 -14.02 15.62
C LYS A 170 -10.08 -14.51 15.84
N SER A 171 -9.88 -15.81 15.98
CA SER A 171 -8.53 -16.41 16.13
C SER A 171 -7.62 -16.10 14.93
N HIS A 172 -8.15 -16.19 13.71
CA HIS A 172 -7.44 -15.84 12.49
C HIS A 172 -7.15 -14.34 12.41
N ALA A 173 -8.14 -13.50 12.77
CA ALA A 173 -7.97 -12.05 12.86
C ALA A 173 -6.87 -11.66 13.86
N ALA A 174 -6.82 -12.33 15.03
CA ALA A 174 -5.80 -12.11 16.04
C ALA A 174 -4.39 -12.45 15.54
N ALA A 175 -4.24 -13.60 14.88
CA ALA A 175 -2.95 -13.99 14.29
C ALA A 175 -2.47 -12.97 13.24
N PHE A 176 -3.38 -12.41 12.44
CA PHE A 176 -3.04 -11.40 11.44
C PHE A 176 -2.72 -10.05 12.10
N ALA A 177 -3.43 -9.67 13.15
CA ALA A 177 -3.16 -8.46 13.93
C ALA A 177 -1.74 -8.45 14.52
N VAL A 178 -1.18 -9.61 14.90
CA VAL A 178 0.23 -9.73 15.31
C VAL A 178 1.16 -9.29 14.18
N LEU A 179 0.94 -9.76 12.95
CA LEU A 179 1.74 -9.38 11.79
C LEU A 179 1.58 -7.90 11.41
N VAL A 180 0.37 -7.35 11.56
CA VAL A 180 0.14 -5.90 11.41
C VAL A 180 0.98 -5.13 12.42
N TYR A 181 0.93 -5.51 13.69
CA TYR A 181 1.69 -4.83 14.73
C TYR A 181 3.19 -4.96 14.52
N TRP A 182 3.70 -6.15 14.18
CA TRP A 182 5.12 -6.35 13.91
C TRP A 182 5.63 -5.55 12.71
N SER A 183 4.88 -5.53 11.61
CA SER A 183 5.25 -4.73 10.44
C SER A 183 5.19 -3.23 10.72
N ALA A 184 4.18 -2.78 11.48
CA ALA A 184 4.07 -1.39 11.90
C ALA A 184 5.20 -1.00 12.88
N TRP A 185 5.58 -1.89 13.79
CA TRP A 185 6.69 -1.69 14.72
C TRP A 185 8.03 -1.58 13.98
N LEU A 186 8.27 -2.46 13.01
CA LEU A 186 9.46 -2.39 12.15
C LEU A 186 9.49 -1.09 11.34
N LYS A 187 8.35 -0.67 10.76
CA LYS A 187 8.27 0.62 10.05
C LYS A 187 8.59 1.79 10.99
N CYS A 188 8.03 1.80 12.20
CA CYS A 188 8.19 2.91 13.13
C CYS A 188 9.62 3.03 13.71
N TYR A 189 10.25 1.91 14.06
CA TYR A 189 11.53 1.93 14.78
C TYR A 189 12.74 1.50 13.95
N HIS A 190 12.53 0.77 12.86
CA HIS A 190 13.58 0.31 11.95
C HIS A 190 13.18 0.51 10.48
N PRO A 191 12.82 1.75 10.06
CA PRO A 191 12.27 2.00 8.73
C PRO A 191 13.23 1.60 7.61
N LEU A 192 14.52 1.91 7.72
CA LEU A 192 15.51 1.58 6.68
C LEU A 192 15.59 0.05 6.41
N PRO A 193 15.81 -0.82 7.42
CA PRO A 193 15.69 -2.26 7.22
C PRO A 193 14.32 -2.71 6.71
N PHE A 194 13.23 -2.09 7.17
CA PHE A 194 11.88 -2.41 6.74
C PHE A 194 11.68 -2.18 5.23
N TYR A 195 12.01 -0.99 4.72
CA TYR A 195 11.91 -0.70 3.29
C TYR A 195 12.92 -1.53 2.47
N ALA A 196 14.14 -1.72 2.96
CA ALA A 196 15.12 -2.60 2.29
C ALA A 196 14.58 -4.02 2.12
N ALA A 197 13.96 -4.58 3.17
CA ALA A 197 13.34 -5.89 3.11
C ALA A 197 12.19 -5.94 2.10
N LEU A 198 11.31 -4.93 2.09
CA LEU A 198 10.19 -4.87 1.13
C LEU A 198 10.66 -4.75 -0.33
N LEU A 199 11.66 -3.92 -0.60
CA LEU A 199 12.24 -3.78 -1.93
C LEU A 199 12.92 -5.08 -2.39
N ASN A 200 13.66 -5.73 -1.50
CA ASN A 200 14.42 -6.94 -1.81
C ASN A 200 13.57 -8.20 -2.03
N ASN A 201 12.28 -8.17 -1.70
CA ASN A 201 11.36 -9.30 -1.89
C ASN A 201 10.31 -9.05 -2.98
N GLN A 202 10.52 -8.04 -3.84
CA GLN A 202 9.67 -7.78 -4.99
C GLN A 202 9.78 -8.88 -6.07
N PRO A 203 8.71 -9.19 -6.83
CA PRO A 203 7.38 -8.58 -6.79
C PRO A 203 6.53 -9.12 -5.63
N MET A 204 6.16 -8.25 -4.68
CA MET A 204 5.24 -8.58 -3.58
C MET A 204 4.54 -7.33 -3.04
N GLY A 205 3.47 -7.52 -2.28
CA GLY A 205 2.78 -6.45 -1.57
C GLY A 205 1.84 -5.62 -2.47
N PHE A 206 1.21 -4.61 -1.87
CA PHE A 206 0.23 -3.76 -2.54
C PHE A 206 0.84 -2.62 -3.37
N TRP A 207 2.02 -2.12 -2.96
CA TRP A 207 2.65 -0.94 -3.54
C TRP A 207 3.84 -1.27 -4.42
N SER A 208 4.04 -0.47 -5.47
CA SER A 208 5.21 -0.61 -6.35
C SER A 208 6.50 -0.20 -5.62
N PRO A 209 7.67 -0.66 -6.09
CA PRO A 209 8.96 -0.22 -5.55
C PRO A 209 9.14 1.30 -5.51
N ALA A 210 8.64 2.00 -6.53
CA ALA A 210 8.69 3.46 -6.60
C ALA A 210 7.93 4.12 -5.44
N VAL A 211 6.71 3.63 -5.16
CA VAL A 211 5.87 4.15 -4.07
C VAL A 211 6.51 3.89 -2.71
N LEU A 212 7.09 2.70 -2.49
CA LEU A 212 7.78 2.37 -1.24
C LEU A 212 8.97 3.31 -1.00
N LEU A 213 9.72 3.60 -2.04
CA LEU A 213 10.90 4.46 -1.97
C LEU A 213 10.50 5.93 -1.79
N ASN A 214 9.43 6.38 -2.43
CA ASN A 214 8.86 7.71 -2.20
C ASN A 214 8.28 7.85 -0.78
N ASP A 215 7.71 6.79 -0.23
CA ASP A 215 7.24 6.75 1.15
C ASP A 215 8.40 6.91 2.13
N LEU A 216 9.48 6.17 1.93
CA LEU A 216 10.73 6.35 2.68
C LEU A 216 11.22 7.80 2.63
N LYS A 217 11.18 8.46 1.48
CA LYS A 217 11.58 9.89 1.36
C LYS A 217 10.67 10.84 2.13
N ARG A 218 9.35 10.58 2.16
CA ARG A 218 8.39 11.37 2.95
C ARG A 218 8.61 11.22 4.46
N HIS A 219 9.34 10.18 4.88
CA HIS A 219 9.81 9.97 6.24
C HIS A 219 11.20 10.59 6.48
N ASP A 220 11.65 11.49 5.60
CA ASP A 220 12.94 12.19 5.66
C ASP A 220 14.16 11.25 5.66
N LEU A 221 14.01 10.03 5.13
CA LEU A 221 15.10 9.06 5.02
C LEU A 221 15.82 9.22 3.67
N PRO A 222 17.16 9.35 3.66
CA PRO A 222 17.94 9.43 2.43
C PRO A 222 17.84 8.17 1.55
N VAL A 223 17.67 8.39 0.25
CA VAL A 223 17.88 7.35 -0.77
C VAL A 223 19.18 7.63 -1.49
N LEU A 224 20.09 6.67 -1.44
CA LEU A 224 21.38 6.76 -2.12
C LEU A 224 21.25 6.20 -3.54
N PRO A 225 21.75 6.93 -4.55
CA PRO A 225 21.68 6.47 -5.94
C PRO A 225 22.49 5.19 -6.14
N LEU A 226 22.28 4.59 -7.32
CA LEU A 226 23.08 3.47 -7.79
C LEU A 226 24.55 3.86 -7.86
N ASP A 227 25.42 2.91 -7.55
CA ASP A 227 26.86 3.08 -7.58
C ASP A 227 27.52 1.74 -7.92
N VAL A 228 28.23 1.67 -9.04
CA VAL A 228 28.88 0.45 -9.53
C VAL A 228 29.96 -0.07 -8.60
N ASN A 229 30.47 0.75 -7.67
CA ASN A 229 31.45 0.38 -6.66
C ASN A 229 30.81 0.08 -5.29
N ALA A 230 29.70 0.74 -4.94
CA ALA A 230 29.07 0.63 -3.62
C ALA A 230 27.75 -0.16 -3.57
N SER A 231 26.92 -0.12 -4.62
CA SER A 231 25.63 -0.82 -4.64
C SER A 231 25.82 -2.34 -4.67
N ALA A 232 25.20 -3.07 -3.74
CA ALA A 232 25.16 -4.52 -3.77
C ALA A 232 24.15 -5.03 -4.81
N ALA A 233 23.98 -6.36 -4.89
CA ALA A 233 22.97 -6.95 -5.76
C ALA A 233 21.56 -6.49 -5.39
N ARG A 234 21.29 -6.46 -4.09
CA ARG A 234 20.03 -6.06 -3.46
C ARG A 234 20.19 -4.69 -2.80
N CYS A 235 19.08 -4.03 -2.49
CA CYS A 235 19.09 -2.78 -1.74
C CYS A 235 19.69 -3.00 -0.34
N THR A 236 20.52 -2.07 0.11
CA THR A 236 21.24 -2.16 1.39
C THR A 236 21.06 -0.89 2.21
N VAL A 237 21.10 -1.03 3.53
CA VAL A 237 21.17 0.11 4.45
C VAL A 237 22.63 0.54 4.57
N VAL A 238 22.91 1.82 4.36
CA VAL A 238 24.25 2.40 4.41
C VAL A 238 24.19 3.70 5.22
N GLY A 239 24.75 3.67 6.43
CA GLY A 239 24.58 4.75 7.39
C GLY A 239 23.09 4.98 7.67
N ASP A 240 22.64 6.22 7.50
CA ASP A 240 21.25 6.63 7.70
C ASP A 240 20.42 6.58 6.40
N GLY A 241 20.93 5.96 5.33
CA GLY A 241 20.26 5.92 4.02
C GLY A 241 20.05 4.52 3.47
N LEU A 242 19.19 4.42 2.45
CA LEU A 242 18.95 3.20 1.69
C LEU A 242 19.58 3.31 0.31
N ARG A 243 20.52 2.42 -0.02
CA ARG A 243 21.14 2.34 -1.34
C ARG A 243 20.40 1.39 -2.26
N ILE A 244 20.10 1.87 -3.47
CA ILE A 244 19.46 1.06 -4.51
C ILE A 244 20.40 -0.06 -4.96
N GLY A 245 19.85 -1.28 -5.07
CA GLY A 245 20.56 -2.46 -5.57
C GLY A 245 20.69 -2.50 -7.08
N LEU A 246 21.76 -3.12 -7.57
CA LEU A 246 22.04 -3.28 -9.01
C LEU A 246 20.94 -4.07 -9.75
N ASN A 247 20.20 -4.94 -9.05
CA ASN A 247 19.09 -5.72 -9.60
C ASN A 247 17.94 -4.87 -10.17
N TYR A 248 17.84 -3.60 -9.79
CA TYR A 248 16.83 -2.69 -10.34
C TYR A 248 17.20 -2.13 -11.71
N VAL A 249 18.46 -2.20 -12.13
CA VAL A 249 18.86 -1.72 -13.47
C VAL A 249 18.24 -2.63 -14.53
N LYS A 250 17.53 -2.04 -15.50
CA LYS A 250 16.94 -2.80 -16.61
C LYS A 250 17.97 -3.69 -17.31
N GLY A 251 17.70 -4.99 -17.32
CA GLY A 251 18.57 -6.01 -17.91
C GLY A 251 19.63 -6.60 -16.97
N PHE A 252 19.72 -6.14 -15.72
CA PHE A 252 20.60 -6.72 -14.71
C PHE A 252 19.89 -7.89 -14.02
N GLY A 253 20.00 -9.07 -14.63
CA GLY A 253 19.65 -10.33 -13.97
C GLY A 253 20.69 -10.74 -12.90
N GLU A 254 20.45 -11.87 -12.24
CA GLU A 254 21.33 -12.41 -11.20
C GLU A 254 22.76 -12.61 -11.72
N ALA A 255 22.94 -13.28 -12.87
CA ALA A 255 24.25 -13.54 -13.45
C ALA A 255 25.02 -12.26 -13.84
N VAL A 256 24.33 -11.24 -14.35
CA VAL A 256 24.95 -9.95 -14.69
C VAL A 256 25.41 -9.24 -13.42
N THR A 257 24.54 -9.20 -12.43
CA THR A 257 24.80 -8.53 -11.15
C THR A 257 25.95 -9.19 -10.40
N GLU A 258 25.96 -10.51 -10.33
CA GLU A 258 27.04 -11.27 -9.72
C GLU A 258 28.36 -11.04 -10.44
N ARG A 259 28.35 -11.00 -11.78
CA ARG A 259 29.56 -10.69 -12.56
C ARG A 259 30.15 -9.32 -12.21
N VAL A 260 29.33 -8.28 -12.05
CA VAL A 260 29.80 -6.95 -11.63
C VAL A 260 30.40 -7.00 -10.23
N ILE A 261 29.75 -7.70 -9.30
CA ILE A 261 30.21 -7.81 -7.91
C ILE A 261 31.52 -8.59 -7.81
N GLN A 262 31.63 -9.73 -8.50
CA GLN A 262 32.85 -10.53 -8.55
C GLN A 262 33.99 -9.76 -9.20
N ALA A 263 33.70 -9.07 -10.32
CA ALA A 263 34.70 -8.28 -11.02
C ALA A 263 35.33 -7.21 -10.13
N ARG A 264 34.60 -6.61 -9.17
CA ARG A 264 35.12 -5.61 -8.22
C ARG A 264 35.53 -6.15 -6.84
N ALA A 265 35.53 -7.47 -6.64
CA ALA A 265 35.80 -8.07 -5.33
C ALA A 265 37.23 -7.77 -4.83
N ASP A 266 38.21 -7.80 -5.73
CA ASP A 266 39.62 -7.56 -5.37
C ASP A 266 39.93 -6.06 -5.18
N ARG A 267 39.31 -5.20 -6.01
CA ARG A 267 39.49 -3.74 -5.96
C ARG A 267 38.30 -3.03 -6.60
N PRO A 268 37.94 -1.81 -6.15
CA PRO A 268 36.97 -0.96 -6.84
C PRO A 268 37.34 -0.74 -8.32
N PHE A 269 36.33 -0.45 -9.15
CA PHE A 269 36.55 -0.01 -10.51
C PHE A 269 37.14 1.41 -10.53
N ALA A 270 38.17 1.61 -11.34
CA ALA A 270 38.82 2.91 -11.49
C ALA A 270 38.04 3.84 -12.42
N ASP A 271 37.54 3.31 -13.55
CA ASP A 271 36.86 4.06 -14.60
C ASP A 271 35.95 3.14 -15.44
N LEU A 272 35.33 3.73 -16.48
CA LEU A 272 34.46 3.03 -17.43
C LEU A 272 35.17 1.89 -18.17
N THR A 273 36.43 2.09 -18.56
CA THR A 273 37.22 1.09 -19.30
C THR A 273 37.49 -0.13 -18.43
N ASP A 274 37.88 0.08 -17.17
CA ASP A 274 38.11 -0.97 -16.17
C ASP A 274 36.82 -1.76 -15.89
N VAL A 275 35.65 -1.10 -15.83
CA VAL A 275 34.35 -1.80 -15.76
C VAL A 275 34.14 -2.68 -16.99
N CYS A 276 34.29 -2.13 -18.19
CA CYS A 276 34.03 -2.86 -19.43
C CYS A 276 34.95 -4.08 -19.57
N GLN A 277 36.25 -3.91 -19.34
CA GLN A 277 37.26 -4.97 -19.47
C GLN A 277 37.07 -6.09 -18.45
N ARG A 278 36.83 -5.76 -17.17
CA ARG A 278 36.70 -6.77 -16.10
C ARG A 278 35.33 -7.46 -16.10
N THR A 279 34.28 -6.75 -16.47
CA THR A 279 32.91 -7.32 -16.44
C THR A 279 32.49 -7.95 -17.76
N GLN A 280 33.09 -7.58 -18.90
CA GLN A 280 32.75 -8.15 -20.21
C GLN A 280 31.22 -8.13 -20.48
N LEU A 281 30.53 -7.10 -20.01
CA LEU A 281 29.07 -6.99 -20.15
C LEU A 281 28.69 -6.52 -21.55
N PRO A 282 27.57 -6.99 -22.14
CA PRO A 282 27.06 -6.43 -23.37
C PRO A 282 26.93 -4.90 -23.28
N ARG A 283 27.33 -4.20 -24.35
CA ARG A 283 27.35 -2.72 -24.41
C ARG A 283 26.06 -2.07 -23.90
N ARG A 284 24.91 -2.61 -24.32
CA ARG A 284 23.59 -2.15 -23.88
C ARG A 284 23.41 -2.15 -22.35
N LEU A 285 24.00 -3.10 -21.63
CA LEU A 285 23.90 -3.14 -20.15
C LEU A 285 24.80 -2.09 -19.51
N VAL A 286 25.96 -1.81 -20.10
CA VAL A 286 26.84 -0.71 -19.66
C VAL A 286 26.16 0.64 -19.91
N GLU A 287 25.52 0.82 -21.08
CA GLU A 287 24.71 2.01 -21.40
C GLU A 287 23.59 2.21 -20.36
N ASN A 288 22.87 1.14 -20.02
CA ASN A 288 21.83 1.20 -18.98
C ASN A 288 22.40 1.57 -17.61
N LEU A 289 23.58 1.05 -17.24
CA LEU A 289 24.22 1.37 -15.97
C LEU A 289 24.65 2.84 -15.88
N ILE A 290 25.23 3.37 -16.96
CA ILE A 290 25.60 4.79 -17.08
C ILE A 290 24.34 5.66 -16.96
N LEU A 291 23.33 5.37 -17.79
CA LEU A 291 22.10 6.15 -17.84
C LEU A 291 21.28 6.05 -16.54
N ALA A 292 21.42 4.96 -15.78
CA ALA A 292 20.82 4.79 -14.46
C ALA A 292 21.54 5.55 -13.33
N GLY A 293 22.70 6.15 -13.61
CA GLY A 293 23.51 6.87 -12.64
C GLY A 293 24.50 6.02 -11.87
N GLY A 294 24.67 4.75 -12.26
CA GLY A 294 25.57 3.81 -11.58
C GLY A 294 27.05 4.17 -11.71
N MET A 295 27.42 5.23 -12.44
CA MET A 295 28.81 5.67 -12.63
C MET A 295 29.00 7.16 -12.30
N ASP A 296 28.02 7.80 -11.65
CA ASP A 296 28.05 9.24 -11.37
C ASP A 296 29.14 9.64 -10.35
N MET A 297 29.68 8.69 -9.57
CA MET A 297 30.75 8.95 -8.59
C MET A 297 32.05 9.46 -9.21
N TRP A 298 32.30 9.18 -10.48
CA TRP A 298 33.47 9.68 -11.20
C TRP A 298 33.30 11.11 -11.69
N ALA A 299 32.21 11.79 -11.31
CA ALA A 299 31.87 13.15 -11.70
C ALA A 299 31.89 13.39 -13.23
N ALA A 300 31.82 12.31 -14.01
CA ALA A 300 31.75 12.35 -15.45
C ALA A 300 30.29 12.53 -15.88
N ASP A 301 30.05 13.47 -16.80
CA ASP A 301 28.71 13.61 -17.37
C ASP A 301 28.30 12.31 -18.09
N ARG A 302 27.07 11.85 -17.88
CA ARG A 302 26.60 10.58 -18.47
C ARG A 302 26.68 10.59 -20.00
N ARG A 303 26.55 11.74 -20.69
CA ARG A 303 26.76 11.84 -22.14
C ARG A 303 28.22 11.62 -22.51
N LYS A 304 29.16 12.12 -21.72
CA LYS A 304 30.59 11.86 -21.91
C LYS A 304 30.93 10.39 -21.70
N LEU A 305 30.39 9.76 -20.66
CA LEU A 305 30.55 8.32 -20.44
C LEU A 305 29.97 7.48 -21.60
N LEU A 306 28.81 7.87 -22.14
CA LEU A 306 28.24 7.21 -23.32
C LEU A 306 29.08 7.40 -24.58
N TRP A 307 29.67 8.59 -24.77
CA TRP A 307 30.60 8.85 -25.86
C TRP A 307 31.84 7.96 -25.73
N GLN A 308 32.46 7.95 -24.55
CA GLN A 308 33.64 7.13 -24.25
C GLN A 308 33.34 5.63 -24.44
N LEU A 309 32.17 5.14 -24.05
CA LEU A 309 31.76 3.75 -24.31
C LEU A 309 31.75 3.39 -25.80
N GLY A 310 31.60 4.38 -26.69
CA GLY A 310 31.76 4.24 -28.12
C GLY A 310 33.17 3.88 -28.57
N GLU A 311 34.17 4.36 -27.82
CA GLU A 311 35.59 4.22 -28.10
C GLU A 311 36.19 2.98 -27.38
N VAL A 312 35.59 2.55 -26.26
CA VAL A 312 36.06 1.37 -25.52
C VAL A 312 35.80 0.08 -26.31
N ARG A 313 36.89 -0.58 -26.70
CA ARG A 313 36.91 -1.94 -27.27
C ARG A 313 37.24 -2.92 -26.16
N TYR A 314 36.32 -3.84 -25.87
CA TYR A 314 36.51 -4.84 -24.82
C TYR A 314 35.99 -6.22 -25.22
N ALA A 315 35.95 -6.52 -26.52
CA ALA A 315 35.66 -7.87 -27.00
C ALA A 315 36.81 -8.83 -26.64
N VAL A 316 36.46 -10.10 -26.34
CA VAL A 316 37.39 -11.12 -25.84
C VAL A 316 38.59 -11.39 -26.78
N ASP A 317 38.44 -11.11 -28.08
CA ASP A 317 39.43 -11.44 -29.12
C ASP A 317 40.07 -10.22 -29.83
N GLU A 318 39.86 -8.99 -29.32
CA GLU A 318 40.47 -7.78 -29.88
C GLU A 318 41.67 -7.31 -29.04
N LEU A 319 42.78 -6.95 -29.70
CA LEU A 319 43.93 -6.34 -29.02
C LEU A 319 43.51 -5.02 -28.37
N PRO A 320 43.96 -4.73 -27.13
CA PRO A 320 43.70 -3.46 -26.45
C PRO A 320 44.53 -2.36 -27.11
N LEU A 321 44.07 -1.86 -28.26
CA LEU A 321 44.65 -0.71 -28.94
C LEU A 321 44.07 0.56 -28.31
N ALA A 322 44.94 1.37 -27.72
CA ALA A 322 44.57 2.69 -27.23
C ALA A 322 44.30 3.61 -28.44
N PHE A 323 43.06 4.04 -28.59
CA PHE A 323 42.73 5.14 -29.50
C PHE A 323 42.96 6.46 -28.78
N ALA A 324 43.33 7.51 -29.53
CA ALA A 324 43.41 8.84 -28.95
C ALA A 324 42.00 9.25 -28.48
N GLU A 325 41.89 9.65 -27.21
CA GLU A 325 40.64 10.20 -26.68
C GLU A 325 40.24 11.41 -27.52
N SER A 326 39.06 11.37 -28.15
CA SER A 326 38.49 12.54 -28.78
C SER A 326 37.84 13.38 -27.70
N GLU A 327 38.47 14.49 -27.30
CA GLU A 327 37.80 15.46 -26.43
C GLU A 327 36.62 16.09 -27.18
N VAL A 328 35.40 15.67 -26.82
CA VAL A 328 34.15 16.25 -27.31
C VAL A 328 33.50 17.07 -26.21
N ASP A 329 33.19 18.33 -26.50
CA ASP A 329 32.41 19.17 -25.61
C ASP A 329 30.91 18.86 -25.79
N LEU A 330 30.39 18.01 -24.90
CA LEU A 330 28.97 17.68 -24.81
C LEU A 330 28.35 18.47 -23.65
N ALA A 331 27.29 19.22 -23.95
CA ALA A 331 26.51 19.88 -22.91
C ALA A 331 26.04 18.85 -21.88
N PRO A 332 26.18 19.12 -20.57
CA PRO A 332 25.82 18.15 -19.55
C PRO A 332 24.30 17.91 -19.49
N LEU A 333 23.90 16.76 -18.97
CA LEU A 333 22.49 16.52 -18.64
C LEU A 333 22.09 17.39 -17.44
N SER A 334 20.95 18.06 -17.54
CA SER A 334 20.32 18.69 -16.37
C SER A 334 19.96 17.65 -15.31
N PRO A 335 19.87 18.01 -14.02
CA PRO A 335 19.47 17.08 -12.96
C PRO A 335 18.13 16.39 -13.23
N LEU A 336 17.19 17.08 -13.88
CA LEU A 336 15.89 16.51 -14.24
C LEU A 336 16.01 15.45 -15.34
N GLU A 337 16.85 15.67 -16.36
CA GLU A 337 17.10 14.67 -17.38
C GLU A 337 17.80 13.44 -16.78
N GLN A 338 18.77 13.63 -15.89
CA GLN A 338 19.46 12.55 -15.18
C GLN A 338 18.48 11.69 -14.38
N GLU A 339 17.58 12.33 -13.62
CA GLU A 339 16.57 11.63 -12.83
C GLU A 339 15.55 10.91 -13.73
N GLY A 340 15.11 11.54 -14.82
CA GLY A 340 14.19 10.94 -15.79
C GLY A 340 14.76 9.70 -16.47
N LEU A 341 16.05 9.72 -16.83
CA LEU A 341 16.76 8.57 -17.40
C LEU A 341 16.92 7.44 -16.37
N ALA A 342 17.29 7.79 -15.13
CA ALA A 342 17.40 6.82 -14.05
C ALA A 342 16.06 6.15 -13.74
N TYR A 343 14.98 6.93 -13.65
CA TYR A 343 13.63 6.42 -13.47
C TYR A 343 13.17 5.54 -14.64
N GLY A 344 13.46 5.92 -15.88
CA GLY A 344 13.12 5.12 -17.07
C GLY A 344 13.82 3.75 -17.13
N LEU A 345 14.97 3.61 -16.47
CA LEU A 345 15.77 2.38 -16.46
C LEU A 345 15.64 1.55 -15.20
N THR A 346 15.26 2.15 -14.09
CA THR A 346 15.15 1.44 -12.80
C THR A 346 13.72 1.33 -12.31
N GLY A 347 12.82 2.17 -12.82
CA GLY A 347 11.50 2.40 -12.23
C GLY A 347 11.57 3.09 -10.86
N LEU A 348 12.75 3.56 -10.44
CA LEU A 348 13.02 4.17 -9.16
C LEU A 348 13.61 5.56 -9.35
N SER A 349 13.34 6.45 -8.40
CA SER A 349 13.95 7.77 -8.34
C SER A 349 14.80 7.82 -7.08
N ALA A 350 16.09 8.18 -7.16
CA ALA A 350 16.90 8.40 -5.94
C ALA A 350 16.73 9.83 -5.41
N GLY A 351 16.63 10.81 -6.32
CA GLY A 351 16.48 12.22 -6.00
C GLY A 351 15.04 12.63 -5.70
N ILE A 352 14.53 13.61 -6.42
CA ILE A 352 13.19 14.17 -6.20
C ILE A 352 12.11 13.34 -6.92
N HIS A 353 10.89 13.33 -6.38
CA HIS A 353 9.74 12.78 -7.09
C HIS A 353 9.58 13.45 -8.47
N PRO A 354 9.27 12.72 -9.57
CA PRO A 354 9.22 13.30 -10.92
C PRO A 354 8.35 14.56 -11.05
N LEU A 355 7.20 14.59 -10.36
CA LEU A 355 6.30 15.75 -10.36
C LEU A 355 6.81 16.95 -9.56
N ALA A 356 7.76 16.78 -8.64
CA ALA A 356 8.34 17.89 -7.88
C ALA A 356 9.01 18.90 -8.82
N ALA A 357 9.64 18.43 -9.90
CA ALA A 357 10.26 19.28 -10.91
C ALA A 357 9.28 20.18 -11.66
N TYR A 358 7.99 19.80 -11.69
CA TYR A 358 6.93 20.54 -12.38
C TYR A 358 6.07 21.38 -11.42
N ARG A 359 6.44 21.48 -10.14
CA ARG A 359 5.62 22.17 -9.12
C ARG A 359 5.34 23.64 -9.48
N ALA A 360 6.34 24.39 -9.95
CA ALA A 360 6.15 25.78 -10.37
C ALA A 360 5.18 25.90 -11.56
N TRP A 361 5.36 25.06 -12.57
CA TRP A 361 4.50 25.01 -13.76
C TRP A 361 3.05 24.64 -13.41
N MET A 362 2.85 23.72 -12.45
CA MET A 362 1.54 23.31 -11.93
C MET A 362 0.87 24.44 -11.14
N ALA A 363 1.62 25.13 -10.29
CA ALA A 363 1.13 26.26 -9.49
C ALA A 363 0.62 27.41 -10.36
N GLU A 364 1.36 27.80 -11.41
CA GLU A 364 0.93 28.80 -12.40
C GLU A 364 -0.41 28.46 -13.06
N ARG A 365 -0.71 27.16 -13.19
CA ARG A 365 -1.93 26.64 -13.84
C ARG A 365 -3.04 26.31 -12.84
N ARG A 366 -2.86 26.66 -11.56
CA ARG A 366 -3.77 26.34 -10.46
C ARG A 366 -4.07 24.85 -10.35
N ILE A 367 -3.05 24.03 -10.57
CA ILE A 367 -3.09 22.59 -10.35
C ILE A 367 -2.54 22.36 -8.94
N LEU A 368 -3.36 21.78 -8.08
CA LEU A 368 -3.01 21.48 -6.70
C LEU A 368 -2.19 20.19 -6.61
N ASP A 369 -1.24 20.19 -5.68
CA ASP A 369 -0.60 18.98 -5.16
C ASP A 369 -1.52 18.30 -4.13
N SER A 370 -1.09 17.15 -3.61
CA SER A 370 -1.82 16.34 -2.66
C SER A 370 -2.08 17.08 -1.35
N ALA A 371 -1.13 17.89 -0.88
CA ALA A 371 -1.30 18.77 0.26
C ALA A 371 -2.40 19.81 0.02
N GLY A 372 -2.40 20.48 -1.13
CA GLY A 372 -3.41 21.43 -1.55
C GLY A 372 -4.80 20.81 -1.72
N VAL A 373 -4.88 19.60 -2.28
CA VAL A 373 -6.13 18.83 -2.37
C VAL A 373 -6.66 18.51 -0.97
N ASN A 374 -5.80 18.07 -0.05
CA ASN A 374 -6.18 17.74 1.32
C ASN A 374 -6.61 18.97 2.12
N ALA A 375 -6.07 20.17 1.81
CA ALA A 375 -6.44 21.42 2.46
C ALA A 375 -7.67 22.11 1.84
N ALA A 376 -8.05 21.77 0.61
CA ALA A 376 -9.14 22.42 -0.10
C ALA A 376 -10.50 22.31 0.62
N PRO A 377 -11.40 23.30 0.48
CA PRO A 377 -12.75 23.23 1.06
C PRO A 377 -13.60 22.10 0.45
N VAL A 378 -14.54 21.57 1.22
CA VAL A 378 -15.56 20.63 0.72
C VAL A 378 -16.38 21.31 -0.37
N ASP A 379 -16.76 20.54 -1.40
CA ASP A 379 -17.50 20.98 -2.59
C ASP A 379 -16.74 21.97 -3.49
N ALA A 380 -15.47 22.28 -3.19
CA ALA A 380 -14.63 23.08 -4.07
C ALA A 380 -14.30 22.30 -5.35
N ARG A 381 -14.39 22.99 -6.50
CA ARG A 381 -13.88 22.49 -7.78
C ARG A 381 -12.39 22.77 -7.88
N VAL A 382 -11.60 21.72 -8.04
CA VAL A 382 -10.14 21.80 -8.11
C VAL A 382 -9.59 21.00 -9.29
N ARG A 383 -8.33 21.27 -9.62
CA ARG A 383 -7.54 20.48 -10.56
C ARG A 383 -6.35 19.92 -9.79
N ALA A 384 -6.09 18.63 -9.92
CA ALA A 384 -4.95 17.97 -9.29
C ALA A 384 -4.22 17.10 -10.31
N ALA A 385 -2.90 17.03 -10.23
CA ALA A 385 -2.11 16.15 -11.09
C ALA A 385 -1.24 15.22 -10.24
N GLY A 386 -1.09 13.98 -10.71
CA GLY A 386 -0.31 12.98 -9.99
C GLY A 386 0.07 11.81 -10.89
N LEU A 387 1.11 11.08 -10.49
CA LEU A 387 1.50 9.81 -11.11
C LEU A 387 0.45 8.77 -10.76
N LEU A 388 -0.16 8.10 -11.74
CA LEU A 388 -1.12 7.05 -11.47
C LEU A 388 -0.40 5.80 -10.93
N VAL A 389 -0.49 5.59 -9.61
CA VAL A 389 0.19 4.47 -8.94
C VAL A 389 -0.71 3.27 -8.68
N MET A 390 -2.03 3.47 -8.68
CA MET A 390 -3.00 2.40 -8.44
C MET A 390 -4.33 2.67 -9.14
N HIS A 391 -4.90 1.62 -9.73
CA HIS A 391 -6.26 1.62 -10.30
C HIS A 391 -7.03 0.40 -9.79
N GLN A 392 -8.11 0.64 -9.05
CA GLN A 392 -8.96 -0.41 -8.49
C GLN A 392 -10.38 -0.32 -9.03
N ALA A 393 -10.97 -1.48 -9.36
CA ALA A 393 -12.35 -1.61 -9.79
C ALA A 393 -13.01 -2.83 -9.11
N PRO A 394 -13.31 -2.77 -7.80
CA PRO A 394 -13.91 -3.90 -7.10
C PRO A 394 -15.28 -4.25 -7.70
N PRO A 395 -15.62 -5.55 -7.86
CA PRO A 395 -16.94 -5.95 -8.38
C PRO A 395 -18.11 -5.41 -7.54
N THR A 396 -17.88 -5.21 -6.25
CA THR A 396 -18.86 -4.70 -5.29
C THR A 396 -19.12 -3.20 -5.40
N ALA A 397 -18.31 -2.46 -6.16
CA ALA A 397 -18.37 -1.01 -6.27
C ALA A 397 -19.37 -0.50 -7.33
N LYS A 398 -20.24 -1.37 -7.88
CA LYS A 398 -21.30 -0.99 -8.86
C LYS A 398 -20.76 -0.17 -10.05
N GLY A 399 -19.57 -0.51 -10.54
CA GLY A 399 -18.93 0.16 -11.69
C GLY A 399 -18.14 1.43 -11.36
N PHE A 400 -18.03 1.82 -10.09
CA PHE A 400 -17.10 2.88 -9.67
C PHE A 400 -15.65 2.40 -9.78
N HIS A 401 -14.78 3.32 -10.19
CA HIS A 401 -13.34 3.11 -10.24
C HIS A 401 -12.65 4.03 -9.23
N PHE A 402 -11.61 3.52 -8.59
CA PHE A 402 -10.80 4.25 -7.63
C PHE A 402 -9.38 4.36 -8.18
N LEU A 403 -8.89 5.59 -8.31
CA LEU A 403 -7.51 5.85 -8.70
C LEU A 403 -6.78 6.43 -7.48
N THR A 404 -5.51 6.07 -7.35
CA THR A 404 -4.59 6.74 -6.43
C THR A 404 -3.52 7.40 -7.28
N LEU A 405 -3.43 8.73 -7.17
CA LEU A 405 -2.36 9.49 -7.77
C LEU A 405 -1.32 9.81 -6.69
N GLU A 406 -0.04 9.75 -7.04
CA GLU A 406 1.08 10.11 -6.15
C GLU A 406 1.77 11.37 -6.65
N ASP A 407 2.17 12.23 -5.72
CA ASP A 407 3.14 13.29 -5.93
C ASP A 407 4.22 13.29 -4.84
N ALA A 408 5.01 14.36 -4.77
CA ALA A 408 6.10 14.48 -3.82
C ALA A 408 5.64 14.50 -2.36
N ASP A 409 4.42 15.00 -2.10
CA ASP A 409 3.92 15.27 -0.76
C ASP A 409 2.99 14.14 -0.26
N GLY A 410 2.47 13.29 -1.16
CA GLY A 410 1.65 12.15 -0.78
C GLY A 410 0.70 11.66 -1.87
N PHE A 411 -0.49 11.24 -1.45
CA PHE A 411 -1.50 10.64 -2.32
C PHE A 411 -2.73 11.53 -2.51
N VAL A 412 -3.26 11.52 -3.73
CA VAL A 412 -4.59 12.02 -4.07
C VAL A 412 -5.50 10.84 -4.38
N ASN A 413 -6.54 10.68 -3.55
CA ASN A 413 -7.55 9.65 -3.73
C ASN A 413 -8.63 10.13 -4.70
N VAL A 414 -8.71 9.52 -5.88
CA VAL A 414 -9.70 9.89 -6.90
C VAL A 414 -10.80 8.86 -6.99
N ILE A 415 -12.05 9.31 -7.08
CA ILE A 415 -13.23 8.48 -7.32
C ILE A 415 -13.78 8.82 -8.71
N VAL A 416 -13.91 7.81 -9.56
CA VAL A 416 -14.40 7.95 -10.94
C VAL A 416 -15.73 7.22 -11.07
N ARG A 417 -16.78 7.95 -11.44
CA ARG A 417 -18.12 7.40 -11.68
C ARG A 417 -18.15 6.53 -12.95
N PRO A 418 -19.07 5.56 -13.08
CA PRO A 418 -19.15 4.69 -14.25
C PRO A 418 -19.21 5.45 -15.59
N ALA A 419 -20.00 6.52 -15.66
CA ALA A 419 -20.14 7.35 -16.87
C ALA A 419 -18.82 8.05 -17.25
N VAL A 420 -18.13 8.64 -16.27
CA VAL A 420 -16.83 9.30 -16.48
C VAL A 420 -15.77 8.28 -16.89
N TYR A 421 -15.77 7.08 -16.28
CA TYR A 421 -14.83 6.04 -16.68
C TYR A 421 -15.08 5.57 -18.12
N ALA A 422 -16.33 5.42 -18.54
CA ALA A 422 -16.67 5.01 -19.90
C ALA A 422 -16.12 6.01 -20.95
N GLU A 423 -16.19 7.31 -20.64
CA GLU A 423 -15.65 8.38 -21.49
C GLU A 423 -14.11 8.42 -21.49
N TYR A 424 -13.48 8.39 -20.32
CA TYR A 424 -12.02 8.59 -20.16
C TYR A 424 -11.20 7.30 -20.06
N ARG A 425 -11.78 6.13 -20.38
CA ARG A 425 -11.12 4.81 -20.32
C ARG A 425 -9.74 4.79 -20.99
N ALA A 426 -9.63 5.37 -22.17
CA ALA A 426 -8.37 5.37 -22.94
C ALA A 426 -7.28 6.18 -22.24
N VAL A 427 -7.66 7.31 -21.64
CA VAL A 427 -6.76 8.20 -20.89
C VAL A 427 -6.26 7.48 -19.63
N ILE A 428 -7.17 6.92 -18.83
CA ILE A 428 -6.82 6.23 -17.57
C ILE A 428 -5.87 5.05 -17.82
N ARG A 429 -6.03 4.31 -18.92
CA ARG A 429 -5.21 3.14 -19.22
C ARG A 429 -3.83 3.44 -19.81
N SER A 430 -3.62 4.65 -20.35
CA SER A 430 -2.40 4.98 -21.11
C SER A 430 -1.56 6.10 -20.48
N ALA A 431 -2.13 6.86 -19.54
CA ALA A 431 -1.45 7.95 -18.88
C ALA A 431 -0.61 7.45 -17.70
N ALA A 432 0.68 7.80 -17.70
CA ALA A 432 1.50 7.70 -16.48
C ALA A 432 1.13 8.83 -15.50
N VAL A 433 0.99 10.05 -16.01
CA VAL A 433 0.59 11.23 -15.24
C VAL A 433 -0.80 11.66 -15.66
N LEU A 434 -1.71 11.71 -14.68
CA LEU A 434 -3.09 12.12 -14.87
C LEU A 434 -3.31 13.51 -14.26
N LEU A 435 -3.98 14.36 -15.02
CA LEU A 435 -4.60 15.59 -14.54
C LEU A 435 -6.09 15.32 -14.36
N VAL A 436 -6.59 15.54 -13.15
CA VAL A 436 -7.98 15.34 -12.76
C VAL A 436 -8.59 16.67 -12.35
N ALA A 437 -9.67 17.06 -13.02
CA ALA A 437 -10.55 18.13 -12.55
C ALA A 437 -11.78 17.50 -11.90
N GLY A 438 -12.15 18.00 -10.73
CA GLY A 438 -13.24 17.40 -9.97
C GLY A 438 -13.63 18.18 -8.73
N ILE A 439 -14.51 17.57 -7.95
CA ILE A 439 -15.08 18.16 -6.74
C ILE A 439 -14.49 17.49 -5.50
N ILE A 440 -14.08 18.28 -4.52
CA ILE A 440 -13.58 17.78 -3.24
C ILE A 440 -14.72 17.23 -2.40
N GLN A 441 -14.57 15.99 -1.95
CA GLN A 441 -15.42 15.34 -0.96
C GLN A 441 -14.59 14.99 0.27
N ARG A 442 -15.09 15.31 1.47
CA ARG A 442 -14.41 14.98 2.73
C ARG A 442 -15.32 14.18 3.65
N GLU A 443 -14.80 13.07 4.13
CA GLU A 443 -15.43 12.27 5.18
C GLU A 443 -14.49 12.17 6.38
N GLY A 444 -14.73 13.00 7.40
CA GLY A 444 -13.83 13.12 8.54
C GLY A 444 -12.50 13.72 8.11
N VAL A 445 -11.41 12.97 8.27
CA VAL A 445 -10.04 13.40 7.89
C VAL A 445 -9.62 12.96 6.49
N VAL A 446 -10.43 12.13 5.82
CA VAL A 446 -10.11 11.62 4.49
C VAL A 446 -10.71 12.52 3.42
N THR A 447 -9.85 12.96 2.51
CA THR A 447 -10.25 13.75 1.34
C THR A 447 -10.22 12.87 0.09
N ASN A 448 -11.29 12.93 -0.70
CA ASN A 448 -11.41 12.30 -2.01
C ASN A 448 -11.72 13.35 -3.07
N LEU A 449 -11.15 13.19 -4.26
CA LEU A 449 -11.46 13.99 -5.44
C LEU A 449 -12.44 13.21 -6.32
N LEU A 450 -13.68 13.67 -6.42
CA LEU A 450 -14.66 13.11 -7.34
C LEU A 450 -14.40 13.64 -8.75
N ALA A 451 -13.90 12.79 -9.65
CA ALA A 451 -13.49 13.18 -10.99
C ALA A 451 -14.69 13.58 -11.88
N GLU A 452 -14.57 14.74 -12.52
CA GLU A 452 -15.48 15.21 -13.58
C GLU A 452 -14.79 15.11 -14.95
N HIS A 453 -13.52 15.54 -15.06
CA HIS A 453 -12.72 15.48 -16.29
C HIS A 453 -11.33 14.91 -16.02
N LEU A 454 -10.84 14.07 -16.94
CA LEU A 454 -9.49 13.50 -16.88
C LEU A 454 -8.71 13.80 -18.15
N HIS A 455 -7.47 14.25 -18.00
CA HIS A 455 -6.55 14.49 -19.10
C HIS A 455 -5.22 13.81 -18.84
N LYS A 456 -4.58 13.33 -19.91
CA LYS A 456 -3.18 12.93 -19.89
C LYS A 456 -2.34 14.20 -19.85
N LEU A 457 -1.40 14.31 -18.91
CA LEU A 457 -0.52 15.49 -18.82
C LEU A 457 0.67 15.42 -19.80
N THR A 458 0.94 14.23 -20.34
CA THR A 458 2.07 13.89 -21.21
C THR A 458 1.68 13.67 -22.66
#